data_AF-A0A536WXF7-F1
#
_entry.id   AF-A0A536WXF7-F1
#
_cell.length_a   1.000
_cell.length_b   1.000
_cell.length_c   1.000
_cell.angle_alpha   90.00
_cell.angle_beta   90.00
_cell.angle_gamma   90.00
#
_symmetry.space_group_name_H-M   'P 1'
#
loop_
_entity.id
_entity.type
_entity.pdbx_description
1 polymer ?
#
loop_
_entity_poly.entity_id
_entity_poly.type
_entity_poly.pdbx_seq_one_letter_code
_entity_poly.pdbx_strand_id
1 'polypeptide(L)' 'MQQPAKYLVVIDSGGEMIARMFDASRKLLVDFDASSSEVAVMTQGLVAQRSAIDPAWDKALRGHSAVERSQAEVYTLDV' A
#
# COMPACT_ATOMS: atom_id res chain seq x y z
N MET A 1 6.84 14.28 -15.94
CA MET A 1 5.59 14.34 -15.17
C MET A 1 5.61 13.19 -14.17
N GLN A 2 5.58 13.46 -12.87
CA GLN A 2 5.42 12.39 -11.86
C GLN A 2 3.96 11.91 -11.91
N GLN A 3 3.73 10.60 -11.91
CA GLN A 3 2.37 10.07 -11.91
C GLN A 3 1.74 10.29 -10.53
N PRO A 4 0.45 10.69 -10.48
CA PRO A 4 -0.23 10.91 -9.21
C PRO A 4 -0.32 9.59 -8.43
N ALA A 5 -0.15 9.69 -7.11
CA ALA A 5 -0.38 8.56 -6.21
C ALA A 5 -1.87 8.20 -6.24
N LYS A 6 -2.16 6.89 -6.29
CA LYS A 6 -3.53 6.40 -6.28
C LYS A 6 -3.80 5.39 -5.16
N TYR A 7 -2.79 4.66 -4.75
CA TYR A 7 -2.93 3.63 -3.72
C TYR A 7 -1.84 3.74 -2.68
N LEU A 8 -2.19 3.46 -1.43
CA LEU A 8 -1.24 3.21 -0.34
C LEU A 8 -1.50 1.82 0.19
N VAL A 9 -0.47 0.97 0.24
CA VAL A 9 -0.57 -0.38 0.79
C VAL A 9 0.27 -0.45 2.06
N VAL A 10 -0.40 -0.68 3.19
CA VAL A 10 0.27 -0.94 4.47
C VAL A 10 0.35 -2.45 4.65
N ILE A 11 1.54 -2.98 4.88
CA ILE A 11 1.79 -4.43 5.00
C ILE A 11 2.77 -4.71 6.13
N ASP A 12 2.41 -5.66 6.99
CA ASP A 12 3.33 -6.25 7.95
C ASP A 12 4.22 -7.24 7.20
N SER A 13 5.52 -6.97 7.16
CA SER A 13 6.52 -7.77 6.47
C SER A 13 7.45 -8.45 7.47
N GLY A 14 6.89 -9.29 8.35
CA GLY A 14 7.68 -10.08 9.30
C GLY A 14 8.06 -9.31 10.57
N GLY A 15 7.15 -8.45 11.06
CA GLY A 15 7.31 -7.64 12.26
C GLY A 15 7.65 -6.17 11.98
N GLU A 16 7.99 -5.84 10.73
CA GLU A 16 8.14 -4.46 10.28
C GLU A 16 6.91 -4.07 9.44
N MET A 17 6.16 -3.06 9.90
CA MET A 17 5.07 -2.50 9.11
C MET A 17 5.62 -1.46 8.14
N ILE A 18 5.43 -1.71 6.84
CA ILE A 18 5.85 -0.80 5.77
C ILE A 18 4.63 -0.27 5.03
N ALA A 19 4.70 0.99 4.60
CA ALA A 19 3.66 1.60 3.79
C ALA A 19 4.21 1.93 2.40
N ARG A 20 3.63 1.35 1.35
CA ARG A 20 4.12 1.48 -0.03
C ARG A 20 3.11 2.23 -0.86
N MET A 21 3.52 3.34 -1.47
CA MET A 21 2.66 4.19 -2.28
C MET A 21 2.82 3.88 -3.77
N PHE A 22 1.70 3.73 -4.46
CA PHE A 22 1.64 3.36 -5.87
C PHE A 22 0.80 4.33 -6.68
N ASP A 23 1.09 4.45 -7.98
CA ASP A 23 0.23 5.13 -8.95
C ASP A 23 -0.99 4.27 -9.37
N ALA A 24 -1.82 4.80 -10.26
CA ALA A 24 -2.99 4.10 -10.80
C ALA A 24 -2.66 2.79 -11.55
N SER A 25 -1.42 2.64 -12.03
CA SER A 25 -0.92 1.42 -12.68
C SER A 25 -0.29 0.45 -11.68
N ARG A 26 -0.38 0.72 -10.37
CA ARG A 26 0.26 -0.04 -9.27
C ARG A 26 1.78 -0.10 -9.42
N LYS A 27 2.38 0.92 -10.01
CA LYS A 27 3.84 1.08 -10.01
C LYS A 27 4.24 1.81 -8.74
N LEU A 28 5.25 1.27 -8.06
CA LEU A 28 5.76 1.85 -6.83
C LEU A 28 6.30 3.27 -7.10
N LEU A 29 5.87 4.22 -6.28
CA LEU A 29 6.34 5.60 -6.29
C LEU A 29 7.35 5.82 -5.16
N VAL A 30 7.03 5.40 -3.94
CA VAL A 30 7.85 5.59 -2.73
C VAL A 30 7.39 4.64 -1.61
N ASP A 31 8.30 4.33 -0.69
CA ASP A 31 8.04 3.57 0.53
C ASP A 31 8.19 4.50 1.75
N PHE A 32 7.35 4.29 2.76
CA PHE A 32 7.34 4.99 4.04
C PHE A 32 7.38 3.99 5.20
N ASP A 33 7.82 4.48 6.36
CA ASP A 33 7.52 3.83 7.63
C ASP A 33 6.00 3.93 7.87
N ALA A 34 5.34 2.77 8.08
CA ALA A 34 3.90 2.74 8.29
C ALA A 34 3.44 3.46 9.57
N SER A 35 4.35 3.63 10.55
CA SER A 35 4.09 4.36 11.80
C SER A 35 4.29 5.87 11.68
N SER A 36 4.72 6.36 10.51
CA SER A 36 4.94 7.79 10.29
C SER A 36 3.63 8.58 10.34
N SER A 37 3.74 9.83 10.81
CA SER A 37 2.61 10.78 10.81
C SER A 37 2.09 11.06 9.40
N GLU A 38 2.95 10.98 8.38
CA GLU A 38 2.56 11.14 6.98
C GLU A 38 1.56 10.07 6.53
N VAL A 39 1.83 8.80 6.86
CA VAL A 39 0.90 7.69 6.57
C VAL A 39 -0.42 7.89 7.31
N ALA A 40 -0.37 8.26 8.59
CA ALA A 40 -1.58 8.53 9.38
C ALA A 40 -2.46 9.63 8.78
N VAL A 41 -1.85 10.70 8.24
CA VAL A 41 -2.57 11.78 7.54
C VAL A 41 -3.13 11.30 6.21
N MET A 42 -2.35 10.56 5.41
CA MET A 42 -2.79 10.04 4.11
C MET A 42 -3.98 9.07 4.21
N THR A 43 -4.03 8.26 5.28
CA THR A 43 -5.12 7.30 5.51
C THR A 43 -6.30 7.88 6.29
N GLN A 44 -6.22 9.14 6.73
CA GLN A 44 -7.24 9.72 7.59
C GLN A 44 -8.60 9.80 6.88
N GLY A 45 -9.61 9.16 7.47
CA GLY A 45 -10.97 9.13 6.90
C GLY A 45 -11.13 8.18 5.71
N LEU A 46 -10.08 7.46 5.30
CA LEU A 46 -10.16 6.41 4.30
C LEU A 46 -10.46 5.06 4.95
N VAL A 47 -11.10 4.18 4.19
CA VAL A 47 -11.38 2.80 4.61
C VAL A 47 -10.42 1.85 3.91
N ALA A 48 -9.65 1.11 4.69
CA ALA A 48 -8.78 0.05 4.18
C ALA A 48 -9.58 -1.07 3.51
N GLN A 49 -9.03 -1.61 2.42
CA GLN A 49 -9.52 -2.81 1.76
C GLN A 49 -8.46 -3.91 1.79
N ARG A 50 -8.86 -5.15 2.00
CA ARG A 50 -7.96 -6.32 1.92
C ARG A 50 -7.89 -6.90 0.51
N SER A 51 -7.66 -6.04 -0.48
CA SER A 51 -7.61 -6.42 -1.90
C SER A 51 -6.21 -6.81 -2.38
N ALA A 52 -5.19 -6.75 -1.53
CA ALA A 52 -3.80 -7.02 -1.92
C ALA A 52 -3.55 -8.47 -2.37
N ILE A 53 -4.49 -9.39 -2.12
CA ILE A 53 -4.47 -10.76 -2.66
C ILE A 53 -4.89 -10.85 -4.13
N ASP A 54 -5.53 -9.81 -4.68
CA ASP A 54 -6.03 -9.85 -6.05
C ASP A 54 -4.87 -9.93 -7.06
N PRO A 55 -5.07 -10.60 -8.21
CA PRO A 55 -4.01 -10.76 -9.22
C PRO A 55 -3.43 -9.44 -9.73
N ALA A 56 -4.22 -8.37 -9.65
CA ALA A 56 -3.79 -7.03 -10.03
C ALA A 56 -2.56 -6.54 -9.22
N TRP A 57 -2.35 -7.08 -8.01
CA TRP A 57 -1.23 -6.74 -7.13
C TRP A 57 -0.02 -7.67 -7.26
N ASP A 58 -0.12 -8.78 -8.00
CA ASP A 58 0.93 -9.81 -8.05
C ASP A 58 2.30 -9.28 -8.48
N LYS A 59 2.31 -8.35 -9.44
CA LYS A 59 3.54 -7.73 -9.90
C LYS A 59 4.09 -6.71 -8.89
N ALA A 60 3.20 -5.90 -8.32
CA ALA A 60 3.55 -4.78 -7.45
C ALA A 60 4.04 -5.25 -6.07
N LEU A 61 3.44 -6.33 -5.55
CA LEU A 61 3.75 -6.92 -4.24
C LEU A 61 4.60 -8.19 -4.38
N ARG A 62 5.34 -8.33 -5.48
CA ARG A 62 6.26 -9.46 -5.65
C ARG A 62 7.30 -9.44 -4.54
N GLY A 63 7.48 -10.57 -3.87
CA GLY A 63 8.37 -10.72 -2.72
C GLY A 63 7.63 -10.76 -1.38
N HIS A 64 6.36 -10.37 -1.35
CA HIS A 64 5.50 -10.58 -0.19
C HIS A 64 4.79 -11.92 -0.25
N SER A 65 4.66 -12.57 0.91
CA SER A 65 3.96 -13.83 1.02
C SER A 65 2.44 -13.66 0.87
N ALA A 66 1.73 -14.75 0.56
CA ALA A 66 0.27 -14.71 0.49
C ALA A 66 -0.37 -14.32 1.84
N VAL A 67 0.26 -14.68 2.95
CA VAL A 67 -0.18 -14.30 4.31
C VAL A 67 -0.06 -12.79 4.50
N GLU A 68 1.12 -12.22 4.21
CA GLU A 68 1.33 -10.76 4.29
C GLU A 68 0.32 -10.01 3.42
N ARG A 69 0.12 -10.46 2.17
CA ARG A 69 -0.85 -9.85 1.24
C ARG A 69 -2.30 -9.98 1.70
N SER A 70 -2.65 -11.04 2.44
CA SER A 70 -4.00 -11.21 2.99
C SER A 70 -4.32 -10.27 4.15
N GLN A 71 -3.29 -9.83 4.87
CA GLN A 71 -3.42 -8.90 5.99
C GLN A 71 -3.15 -7.45 5.58
N ALA A 72 -2.56 -7.22 4.41
CA ALA A 72 -2.26 -5.89 3.92
C ALA A 72 -3.52 -5.04 3.74
N GLU A 73 -3.41 -3.79 4.16
CA GLU A 73 -4.44 -2.77 4.05
C GLU A 73 -4.16 -1.94 2.80
N VAL A 74 -5.12 -1.92 1.87
CA VAL A 74 -5.05 -1.13 0.64
C VAL A 74 -5.98 0.06 0.79
N TYR A 75 -5.41 1.25 0.78
CA TYR A 75 -6.13 2.52 0.76
C TYR A 75 -6.13 3.09 -0.65
N THR A 76 -7.29 3.56 -1.12
CA THR A 76 -7.37 4.35 -2.34
C THR A 76 -7.30 5.83 -1.98
N LEU A 77 -6.30 6.53 -2.50
CA LEU A 77 -6.08 7.94 -2.24
C LEU A 77 -6.95 8.78 -3.20
N ASP A 78 -7.56 9.84 -2.67
CA ASP A 78 -8.29 10.87 -3.40
C ASP A 78 -7.47 12.16 -3.51
N VAL A 79 -6.18 12.01 -3.84
CA VAL A 79 -5.23 13.11 -4.07
C VAL A 79 -5.15 13.52 -5.54
#